data_AF-A0A7S3I6U0-F1
#
_entry.id   AF-A0A7S3I6U0-F1
#
_cell.length_a   1.000
_cell.length_b   1.000
_cell.length_c   1.000
_cell.angle_alpha   90.00
_cell.angle_beta   90.00
_cell.angle_gamma   90.00
#
_symmetry.space_group_name_H-M   'P 1'
#
loop_
_entity.id
_entity.type
_entity.pdbx_description
1 polymer ?
#
loop_
_entity_poly.entity_id
_entity_poly.type
_entity_poly.pdbx_seq_one_letter_code
_entity_poly.pdbx_strand_id
1 'polypeptide(L)'
;MEKMKTFIKNFATSQASEVSSTTHVMQWIENSFDIESIPHAAIDELVQLAEVAEDKSKIALIDLFRLLILKEEQAEYVLARHWELFEVCIIGYIQAQNLQDTEAKIMQNYHQMSLKLLANVFATAKGRASMRDEERARALIGFCNISFTSCNQKVIIHAALVLFNYLLAFEKESKKNVHAFLELATRGVEAQLKNVELVDKDTIVTLLLCLCRLLYKNHDLTSWVEKSFLELGQTLKALKARTASMSAEVGHAIADVMSMTEFSEDS
;
A
#
# COMPACT_ATOMS: atom_id res chain seq x y z
N MET A 1 -6.21 -20.24 10.24
CA MET A 1 -7.63 -19.84 10.31
C MET A 1 -8.20 -19.94 11.72
N GLU A 2 -8.11 -21.08 12.41
CA GLU A 2 -8.67 -21.23 13.77
C GLU A 2 -8.26 -20.16 14.80
N LYS A 3 -6.98 -19.75 14.83
CA LYS A 3 -6.55 -18.66 15.74
C LYS A 3 -7.24 -17.33 15.46
N MET A 4 -7.44 -17.00 14.18
CA MET A 4 -8.15 -15.79 13.77
C MET A 4 -9.64 -15.91 14.12
N LYS A 5 -10.26 -17.06 13.86
CA LYS A 5 -11.64 -17.37 14.25
C LYS A 5 -11.88 -17.11 15.74
N THR A 6 -11.07 -17.72 16.60
CA THR A 6 -11.19 -17.54 18.07
C THR A 6 -10.97 -16.10 18.49
N PHE A 7 -9.99 -15.42 17.88
CA PHE A 7 -9.71 -14.02 18.18
C PHE A 7 -10.89 -13.12 17.84
N ILE A 8 -11.41 -13.21 16.61
CA ILE A 8 -12.53 -12.39 16.14
C ILE A 8 -13.79 -12.70 16.94
N LYS A 9 -14.05 -13.97 17.29
CA LYS A 9 -15.17 -14.34 18.16
C LYS A 9 -15.11 -13.62 19.50
N ASN A 10 -13.96 -13.69 20.17
CA ASN A 10 -13.77 -13.09 21.49
C ASN A 10 -13.88 -11.56 21.42
N PHE A 11 -13.32 -10.96 20.38
CA PHE A 11 -13.38 -9.52 20.17
C PHE A 11 -14.80 -9.02 19.87
N ALA A 12 -15.51 -9.65 18.94
CA ALA A 12 -16.90 -9.30 18.63
C ALA A 12 -17.81 -9.45 19.86
N THR A 13 -17.58 -10.48 20.69
CA THR A 13 -18.31 -10.65 21.95
C THR A 13 -18.02 -9.52 22.93
N SER A 14 -16.76 -9.06 23.04
CA SER A 14 -16.39 -8.02 23.99
C SER A 14 -16.78 -6.61 23.55
N GLN A 15 -16.94 -6.38 22.25
CA GLN A 15 -17.31 -5.07 21.68
C GLN A 15 -18.79 -4.96 21.31
N ALA A 16 -19.63 -5.92 21.70
CA ALA A 16 -21.04 -5.94 21.33
C ALA A 16 -21.83 -4.69 21.78
N SER A 17 -21.37 -3.95 22.79
CA SER A 17 -21.97 -2.69 23.24
C SER A 17 -21.52 -1.46 22.45
N GLU A 18 -20.40 -1.54 21.73
CA GLU A 18 -19.79 -0.41 21.03
C GLU A 18 -20.21 -0.33 19.55
N VAL A 19 -20.89 -1.37 19.05
CA VAL A 19 -21.36 -1.47 17.66
C VAL A 19 -22.85 -1.76 17.62
N SER A 20 -23.48 -1.55 16.45
CA SER A 20 -24.93 -1.75 16.33
C SER A 20 -25.38 -3.20 16.48
N SER A 21 -24.55 -4.15 16.02
CA SER A 21 -24.82 -5.59 16.11
C SER A 21 -23.54 -6.38 15.84
N THR A 22 -23.45 -7.57 16.43
CA THR A 22 -22.44 -8.60 16.11
C THR A 22 -23.09 -9.94 15.73
N THR A 23 -24.40 -9.95 15.52
CA THR A 23 -25.22 -11.14 15.31
C THR A 23 -24.77 -11.96 14.10
N HIS A 24 -24.58 -11.30 12.96
CA HIS A 24 -24.27 -11.98 11.70
C HIS A 24 -22.81 -12.46 11.68
N VAL A 25 -21.89 -11.70 12.26
CA VAL A 25 -20.50 -12.11 12.44
C VAL A 25 -20.40 -13.35 13.31
N MET A 26 -21.12 -13.38 14.44
CA MET A 26 -21.13 -14.52 15.35
C MET A 26 -21.74 -15.76 14.69
N GLN A 27 -22.86 -15.61 13.98
CA GLN A 27 -23.46 -16.69 13.20
C GLN A 27 -22.51 -17.24 12.12
N TRP A 28 -21.86 -16.36 11.36
CA TRP A 28 -20.88 -16.78 10.35
C TRP A 28 -19.70 -17.53 10.96
N ILE A 29 -19.15 -17.04 12.08
CA ILE A 29 -18.07 -17.68 12.82
C ILE A 29 -18.46 -19.07 13.29
N GLU A 30 -19.65 -19.24 13.86
CA GLU A 30 -20.10 -20.50 14.45
C GLU A 30 -20.44 -21.54 13.38
N ASN A 31 -20.98 -21.11 12.24
CA ASN A 31 -21.43 -22.01 11.18
C ASN A 31 -20.30 -22.49 10.25
N SER A 32 -19.48 -21.58 9.72
CA SER A 32 -18.44 -21.95 8.74
C SER A 32 -17.11 -21.24 8.95
N PHE A 33 -17.12 -19.94 9.26
CA PHE A 33 -15.96 -19.05 9.16
C PHE A 33 -15.25 -19.12 7.80
N ASP A 34 -16.02 -19.40 6.74
CA ASP A 34 -15.52 -19.43 5.38
C ASP A 34 -15.52 -18.01 4.78
N ILE A 35 -14.34 -17.56 4.37
CA ILE A 35 -14.12 -16.24 3.78
C ILE A 35 -14.82 -16.13 2.42
N GLU A 36 -14.96 -17.23 1.68
CA GLU A 36 -15.59 -17.19 0.36
C GLU A 36 -17.09 -16.95 0.48
N SER A 37 -17.72 -17.52 1.51
CA SER A 37 -19.17 -17.49 1.72
C SER A 37 -19.62 -16.55 2.84
N ILE A 38 -18.80 -15.58 3.26
CA ILE A 38 -19.20 -14.65 4.30
C ILE A 38 -20.43 -13.84 3.84
N PRO A 39 -21.48 -13.71 4.66
CA PRO A 39 -22.62 -12.86 4.32
C PRO A 39 -22.24 -11.38 4.34
N HIS A 40 -22.81 -10.58 3.43
CA HIS A 40 -22.62 -9.12 3.42
C HIS A 40 -22.97 -8.45 4.77
N ALA A 41 -24.04 -8.90 5.43
CA ALA A 41 -24.40 -8.40 6.76
C ALA A 41 -23.31 -8.66 7.82
N ALA A 42 -22.56 -9.76 7.70
CA ALA A 42 -21.41 -10.01 8.56
C ALA A 42 -20.22 -9.11 8.20
N ILE A 43 -20.01 -8.80 6.91
CA ILE A 43 -19.02 -7.80 6.49
C ILE A 43 -19.36 -6.42 7.07
N ASP A 44 -20.62 -6.00 7.01
CA ASP A 44 -21.08 -4.70 7.54
C ASP A 44 -20.76 -4.57 9.03
N GLU A 45 -21.01 -5.62 9.81
CA GLU A 45 -20.67 -5.67 11.24
C GLU A 45 -19.15 -5.73 11.49
N LEU A 46 -18.36 -6.42 10.64
CA LEU A 46 -16.90 -6.42 10.72
C LEU A 46 -16.30 -5.02 10.49
N VAL A 47 -16.91 -4.22 9.60
CA VAL A 47 -16.46 -2.83 9.36
C VAL A 47 -16.67 -1.99 10.62
N GLN A 48 -17.84 -2.06 11.24
CA GLN A 48 -18.10 -1.36 12.51
C GLN A 48 -17.14 -1.81 13.62
N LEU A 49 -16.87 -3.12 13.72
CA LEU A 49 -15.87 -3.64 14.65
C LEU A 49 -14.47 -3.08 14.38
N ALA A 50 -14.11 -2.84 13.12
CA ALA A 50 -12.82 -2.25 12.76
C ALA A 50 -12.71 -0.76 13.11
N GLU A 51 -13.83 -0.04 13.10
CA GLU A 51 -13.90 1.38 13.50
C GLU A 51 -13.60 1.57 14.99
N VAL A 52 -14.12 0.68 15.85
CA VAL A 52 -13.93 0.75 17.31
C VAL A 52 -12.72 -0.04 17.80
N ALA A 53 -12.06 -0.82 16.93
CA ALA A 53 -10.93 -1.62 17.33
C ALA A 53 -9.70 -0.79 17.68
N GLU A 54 -8.93 -1.27 18.65
CA GLU A 54 -7.65 -0.68 19.05
C GLU A 54 -6.52 -1.71 18.96
N ASP A 55 -5.29 -1.21 18.92
CA ASP A 55 -4.06 -2.00 18.97
C ASP A 55 -4.06 -3.26 18.08
N LYS A 56 -3.84 -4.42 18.70
CA LYS A 56 -3.71 -5.73 18.03
C LYS A 56 -5.03 -6.18 17.40
N SER A 57 -6.17 -5.75 17.93
CA SER A 57 -7.48 -6.07 17.37
C SER A 57 -7.67 -5.39 16.02
N LYS A 58 -7.23 -4.13 15.91
CA LYS A 58 -7.27 -3.40 14.64
C LYS A 58 -6.43 -4.09 13.57
N ILE A 59 -5.23 -4.57 13.94
CA ILE A 59 -4.37 -5.35 13.03
C ILE A 59 -5.06 -6.65 12.58
N ALA A 60 -5.67 -7.38 13.50
CA ALA A 60 -6.31 -8.66 13.20
C ALA A 60 -7.53 -8.50 12.26
N LEU A 61 -8.33 -7.45 12.45
CA LEU A 61 -9.46 -7.14 11.58
C LEU A 61 -9.00 -6.72 10.18
N ILE A 62 -7.99 -5.86 10.08
CA ILE A 62 -7.41 -5.50 8.78
C ILE A 62 -6.76 -6.70 8.10
N ASP A 63 -6.15 -7.61 8.85
CA ASP A 63 -5.65 -8.87 8.29
C ASP A 63 -6.77 -9.78 7.77
N LEU A 64 -7.94 -9.80 8.43
CA LEU A 64 -9.13 -10.49 7.91
C LEU A 64 -9.64 -9.83 6.62
N PHE A 65 -9.76 -8.51 6.58
CA PHE A 65 -10.12 -7.77 5.36
C PHE A 65 -9.11 -8.01 4.23
N ARG A 66 -7.82 -8.10 4.54
CA ARG A 66 -6.77 -8.43 3.57
C ARG A 66 -7.03 -9.77 2.89
N LEU A 67 -7.58 -10.75 3.61
CA LEU A 67 -7.93 -12.06 3.05
C LEU A 67 -9.26 -12.01 2.29
N LEU A 68 -10.25 -11.25 2.79
CA LEU A 68 -11.54 -11.06 2.13
C LEU A 68 -11.39 -10.42 0.75
N ILE A 69 -10.57 -9.39 0.63
CA ILE A 69 -10.40 -8.64 -0.62
C ILE A 69 -9.81 -9.47 -1.78
N LEU A 70 -9.26 -10.66 -1.48
CA LEU A 70 -8.77 -11.58 -2.50
C LEU A 70 -9.90 -12.31 -3.23
N LYS A 71 -11.14 -12.21 -2.75
CA LYS A 71 -12.33 -12.84 -3.35
C LYS A 71 -13.11 -11.80 -4.14
N GLU A 72 -13.44 -12.12 -5.39
CA GLU A 72 -13.99 -11.16 -6.36
C GLU A 72 -15.24 -10.44 -5.85
N GLU A 73 -16.24 -11.20 -5.39
CA GLU A 73 -17.51 -10.65 -4.86
C GLU A 73 -17.30 -9.84 -3.57
N GLN A 74 -16.42 -10.31 -2.69
CA GLN A 74 -16.16 -9.64 -1.42
C GLN A 74 -15.37 -8.35 -1.62
N ALA A 75 -14.44 -8.34 -2.58
CA ALA A 75 -13.74 -7.14 -3.01
C ALA A 75 -14.71 -6.10 -3.58
N GLU A 76 -15.60 -6.51 -4.48
CA GLU A 76 -16.62 -5.64 -5.04
C GLU A 76 -17.49 -5.03 -3.94
N TYR A 77 -18.03 -5.86 -3.03
CA TYR A 77 -18.90 -5.38 -1.96
C TYR A 77 -18.18 -4.42 -1.02
N VAL A 78 -17.01 -4.79 -0.49
CA VAL A 78 -16.24 -3.96 0.44
C VAL A 78 -15.84 -2.63 -0.21
N LEU A 79 -15.35 -2.64 -1.45
CA LEU A 79 -14.89 -1.42 -2.13
C LEU A 79 -16.05 -0.53 -2.59
N ALA A 80 -17.20 -1.09 -2.92
CA ALA A 80 -18.38 -0.32 -3.31
C ALA A 80 -19.09 0.29 -2.11
N ARG A 81 -19.29 -0.50 -1.04
CA ARG A 81 -20.12 -0.11 0.10
C ARG A 81 -19.34 0.54 1.24
N HIS A 82 -18.10 0.13 1.46
CA HIS A 82 -17.33 0.44 2.67
C HIS A 82 -15.97 1.07 2.34
N TRP A 83 -15.94 1.98 1.35
CA TRP A 83 -14.71 2.71 1.03
C TRP A 83 -14.20 3.54 2.22
N GLU A 84 -15.10 4.00 3.10
CA GLU A 84 -14.78 4.73 4.32
C GLU A 84 -13.85 3.95 5.27
N LEU A 85 -13.89 2.60 5.26
CA LEU A 85 -12.91 1.78 5.98
C LEU A 85 -11.47 2.13 5.56
N PHE A 86 -11.25 2.33 4.26
CA PHE A 86 -9.93 2.67 3.73
C PHE A 86 -9.61 4.13 3.98
N GLU A 87 -10.55 5.03 3.70
CA GLU A 87 -10.30 6.46 3.78
C GLU A 87 -10.11 6.95 5.22
N VAL A 88 -10.98 6.54 6.13
CA VAL A 88 -11.00 7.04 7.51
C VAL A 88 -10.20 6.10 8.43
N CYS A 89 -10.59 4.83 8.50
CA CYS A 89 -10.04 3.92 9.52
C CYS A 89 -8.60 3.50 9.22
N ILE A 90 -8.18 3.51 7.95
CA ILE A 90 -6.82 3.18 7.54
C ILE A 90 -6.04 4.45 7.25
N ILE A 91 -6.38 5.18 6.17
CA ILE A 91 -5.59 6.30 5.67
C ILE A 91 -5.60 7.43 6.70
N GLY A 92 -6.77 7.94 7.07
CA GLY A 92 -6.90 9.02 8.05
C GLY A 92 -6.27 8.68 9.41
N TYR A 93 -6.51 7.46 9.91
CA TYR A 93 -5.91 7.01 11.17
C TYR A 93 -4.38 7.02 11.13
N ILE A 94 -3.75 6.50 10.06
CA ILE A 94 -2.29 6.43 9.92
C ILE A 94 -1.69 7.81 9.67
N GLN A 95 -2.37 8.67 8.91
CA GLN A 95 -1.93 10.05 8.66
C GLN A 95 -1.83 10.89 9.95
N ALA A 96 -2.65 10.55 10.96
CA ALA A 96 -2.60 11.20 12.27
C ALA A 96 -1.44 10.70 13.17
N GLN A 97 -0.63 9.72 12.73
CA GLN A 97 0.43 9.11 13.54
C GLN A 97 1.82 9.69 13.21
N ASN A 98 2.73 9.59 14.19
CA ASN A 98 4.15 9.83 13.95
C ASN A 98 4.80 8.60 13.32
N LEU A 99 5.02 8.62 11.99
CA LEU A 99 5.61 7.50 11.25
C LEU A 99 7.13 7.34 11.47
N GLN A 100 7.76 8.28 12.16
CA GLN A 100 9.17 8.25 12.54
C GLN A 100 9.40 7.68 13.95
N ASP A 101 8.33 7.41 14.71
CA ASP A 101 8.46 6.79 16.03
C ASP A 101 8.87 5.32 15.90
N THR A 102 10.13 5.03 16.25
CA THR A 102 10.70 3.68 16.18
C THR A 102 10.11 2.74 17.24
N GLU A 103 9.55 3.25 18.33
CA GLU A 103 8.99 2.48 19.44
C GLU A 103 7.52 2.11 19.21
N ALA A 104 6.82 2.79 18.30
CA ALA A 104 5.42 2.54 17.95
C ALA A 104 5.22 1.26 17.11
N LYS A 105 5.72 0.11 17.57
CA LYS A 105 5.72 -1.17 16.83
C LYS A 105 4.33 -1.65 16.43
N ILE A 106 3.32 -1.44 17.27
CA ILE A 106 1.92 -1.83 16.97
C ILE A 106 1.39 -1.03 15.79
N MET A 107 1.58 0.29 15.81
CA MET A 107 1.19 1.18 14.70
C MET A 107 1.93 0.80 13.42
N GLN A 108 3.24 0.56 13.47
CA GLN A 108 4.01 0.14 12.29
C GLN A 108 3.50 -1.18 11.69
N ASN A 109 3.11 -2.16 12.53
CA ASN A 109 2.52 -3.41 12.07
C ASN A 109 1.12 -3.20 11.47
N TYR A 110 0.32 -2.31 12.05
CA TYR A 110 -0.98 -1.91 11.51
C TYR A 110 -0.84 -1.27 10.13
N HIS A 111 0.10 -0.35 9.98
CA HIS A 111 0.42 0.31 8.72
C HIS A 111 0.86 -0.69 7.66
N GLN A 112 1.78 -1.59 8.00
CA GLN A 112 2.21 -2.65 7.09
C GLN A 112 1.04 -3.54 6.66
N MET A 113 0.17 -3.94 7.59
CA MET A 113 -0.97 -4.81 7.26
C MET A 113 -1.99 -4.09 6.36
N SER A 114 -2.21 -2.81 6.60
CA SER A 114 -3.06 -1.95 5.78
C SER A 114 -2.56 -1.84 4.34
N LEU A 115 -1.25 -1.66 4.15
CA LEU A 115 -0.64 -1.65 2.82
C LEU A 115 -0.75 -3.02 2.13
N LYS A 116 -0.66 -4.13 2.87
CA LYS A 116 -0.91 -5.47 2.30
C LYS A 116 -2.35 -5.65 1.85
N LEU A 117 -3.32 -5.15 2.63
CA LEU A 117 -4.73 -5.12 2.21
C LEU A 117 -4.89 -4.33 0.91
N LEU A 118 -4.34 -3.11 0.84
CA LEU A 118 -4.40 -2.28 -0.36
C LEU A 118 -3.71 -2.93 -1.56
N ALA A 119 -2.58 -3.61 -1.36
CA ALA A 119 -1.91 -4.34 -2.44
C ALA A 119 -2.80 -5.48 -2.99
N ASN A 120 -3.55 -6.16 -2.11
CA ASN A 120 -4.45 -7.24 -2.49
C ASN A 120 -5.68 -6.77 -3.26
N VAL A 121 -6.06 -5.49 -3.19
CA VAL A 121 -7.13 -4.92 -4.04
C VAL A 121 -6.84 -5.19 -5.52
N PHE A 122 -5.57 -5.16 -5.93
CA PHE A 122 -5.18 -5.38 -7.31
C PHE A 122 -5.21 -6.86 -7.76
N ALA A 123 -5.49 -7.80 -6.85
CA ALA A 123 -5.58 -9.23 -7.17
C ALA A 123 -6.85 -9.54 -7.98
N THR A 124 -7.96 -8.86 -7.70
CA THR A 124 -9.27 -9.09 -8.35
C THR A 124 -9.50 -8.12 -9.52
N ALA A 125 -10.33 -8.51 -10.49
CA ALA A 125 -10.66 -7.63 -11.60
C ALA A 125 -11.51 -6.43 -11.13
N LYS A 126 -12.46 -6.66 -10.22
CA LYS A 126 -13.30 -5.65 -9.57
C LYS A 126 -12.49 -4.68 -8.73
N GLY A 127 -11.50 -5.16 -7.97
CA GLY A 127 -10.62 -4.29 -7.21
C GLY A 127 -9.77 -3.39 -8.12
N ARG A 128 -9.17 -3.95 -9.19
CA ARG A 128 -8.48 -3.15 -10.21
C ARG A 128 -9.40 -2.13 -10.88
N ALA A 129 -10.63 -2.50 -11.20
CA ALA A 129 -11.61 -1.60 -11.79
C ALA A 129 -11.97 -0.45 -10.86
N SER A 130 -12.14 -0.72 -9.55
CA SER A 130 -12.44 0.33 -8.57
C SER A 130 -11.33 1.37 -8.42
N MET A 131 -10.08 0.99 -8.70
CA MET A 131 -8.92 1.88 -8.63
C MET A 131 -8.81 2.79 -9.86
N ARG A 132 -9.72 2.66 -10.85
CA ARG A 132 -9.89 3.60 -11.97
C ARG A 132 -10.57 4.89 -11.55
N ASP A 133 -11.28 4.87 -10.43
CA ASP A 133 -11.86 6.07 -9.83
C ASP A 133 -10.76 7.04 -9.41
N GLU A 134 -10.93 8.31 -9.78
CA GLU A 134 -9.91 9.33 -9.60
C GLU A 134 -9.68 9.69 -8.13
N GLU A 135 -10.73 9.77 -7.32
CA GLU A 135 -10.61 10.13 -5.90
C GLU A 135 -9.91 9.00 -5.14
N ARG A 136 -10.30 7.75 -5.42
CA ARG A 136 -9.66 6.56 -4.83
C ARG A 136 -8.19 6.45 -5.25
N ALA A 137 -7.91 6.69 -6.52
CA ALA A 137 -6.54 6.72 -7.03
C ALA A 137 -5.68 7.77 -6.32
N ARG A 138 -6.19 9.00 -6.16
CA ARG A 138 -5.49 10.07 -5.44
C ARG A 138 -5.27 9.71 -3.97
N ALA A 139 -6.27 9.17 -3.29
CA ALA A 139 -6.16 8.73 -1.90
C ALA A 139 -5.09 7.63 -1.75
N LEU A 140 -5.08 6.64 -2.65
CA LEU A 140 -4.10 5.55 -2.66
C LEU A 140 -2.66 6.06 -2.86
N ILE A 141 -2.42 6.87 -3.90
CA ILE A 141 -1.08 7.40 -4.20
C ILE A 141 -0.63 8.35 -3.08
N GLY A 142 -1.53 9.20 -2.59
CA GLY A 142 -1.27 10.06 -1.44
C GLY A 142 -0.86 9.26 -0.20
N PHE A 143 -1.53 8.14 0.05
CA PHE A 143 -1.17 7.25 1.14
C PHE A 143 0.19 6.57 0.94
N CYS A 144 0.54 6.15 -0.29
CA CYS A 144 1.89 5.68 -0.61
C CYS A 144 2.95 6.76 -0.34
N ASN A 145 2.70 8.02 -0.72
CA ASN A 145 3.62 9.14 -0.51
C ASN A 145 3.93 9.35 0.97
N ILE A 146 2.90 9.29 1.82
CA ILE A 146 3.05 9.38 3.27
C ILE A 146 3.76 8.14 3.81
N SER A 147 3.46 6.96 3.27
CA SER A 147 4.09 5.71 3.72
C SER A 147 5.59 5.64 3.40
N PHE A 148 6.05 6.33 2.34
CA PHE A 148 7.48 6.49 2.07
C PHE A 148 8.21 7.33 3.11
N THR A 149 7.52 8.01 4.02
CA THR A 149 8.16 8.70 5.16
C THR A 149 8.18 7.84 6.41
N SER A 150 7.93 6.53 6.33
CA SER A 150 8.04 5.64 7.50
C SER A 150 9.48 5.33 7.86
N CYS A 151 9.78 5.22 9.16
CA CYS A 151 11.06 4.68 9.65
C CYS A 151 11.20 3.16 9.42
N ASN A 152 10.12 2.47 9.03
CA ASN A 152 10.11 1.02 8.88
C ASN A 152 10.24 0.61 7.41
N GLN A 153 11.36 -0.04 7.05
CA GLN A 153 11.62 -0.51 5.68
C GLN A 153 10.55 -1.50 5.18
N LYS A 154 9.92 -2.28 6.08
CA LYS A 154 8.80 -3.17 5.71
C LYS A 154 7.56 -2.38 5.32
N VAL A 155 7.32 -1.18 5.86
CA VAL A 155 6.24 -0.31 5.40
C VAL A 155 6.60 0.25 4.03
N ILE A 156 7.83 0.74 3.85
CA ILE A 156 8.32 1.31 2.59
C ILE A 156 8.17 0.32 1.42
N ILE A 157 8.62 -0.93 1.57
CA ILE A 157 8.49 -1.93 0.49
C ILE A 157 7.03 -2.21 0.14
N HIS A 158 6.12 -2.26 1.12
CA HIS A 158 4.70 -2.50 0.83
C HIS A 158 4.04 -1.28 0.19
N ALA A 159 4.45 -0.06 0.55
CA ALA A 159 4.00 1.16 -0.11
C ALA A 159 4.44 1.18 -1.59
N ALA A 160 5.69 0.76 -1.85
CA ALA A 160 6.21 0.59 -3.20
C ALA A 160 5.41 -0.46 -3.98
N LEU A 161 5.10 -1.62 -3.40
CA LEU A 161 4.26 -2.64 -4.05
C LEU A 161 2.86 -2.14 -4.40
N VAL A 162 2.21 -1.39 -3.50
CA VAL A 162 0.89 -0.79 -3.78
C VAL A 162 0.98 0.18 -4.96
N LEU A 163 1.96 1.08 -4.95
CA LEU A 163 2.17 2.04 -6.04
C LEU A 163 2.47 1.34 -7.37
N PHE A 164 3.34 0.32 -7.34
CA PHE A 164 3.68 -0.47 -8.52
C PHE A 164 2.45 -1.16 -9.11
N ASN A 165 1.63 -1.81 -8.27
CA ASN A 165 0.40 -2.48 -8.69
C ASN A 165 -0.61 -1.50 -9.30
N TYR A 166 -0.75 -0.32 -8.70
CA TYR A 166 -1.55 0.76 -9.27
C TYR A 166 -1.07 1.12 -10.68
N LEU A 167 0.23 1.39 -10.84
CA LEU A 167 0.79 1.77 -12.14
C LEU A 167 0.75 0.63 -13.18
N LEU A 168 0.69 -0.63 -12.76
CA LEU A 168 0.45 -1.77 -13.65
C LEU A 168 -0.98 -1.79 -14.18
N ALA A 169 -1.96 -1.54 -13.31
CA ALA A 169 -3.38 -1.65 -13.63
C ALA A 169 -3.96 -0.44 -14.38
N PHE A 170 -3.26 0.70 -14.37
CA PHE A 170 -3.83 1.98 -14.82
C PHE A 170 -3.59 2.31 -16.31
N GLU A 171 -4.61 2.87 -16.95
CA GLU A 171 -4.59 3.28 -18.36
C GLU A 171 -3.97 4.68 -18.55
N LYS A 172 -3.51 4.99 -19.77
CA LYS A 172 -2.67 6.18 -20.06
C LYS A 172 -3.39 7.50 -19.83
N GLU A 173 -4.69 7.60 -20.11
CA GLU A 173 -5.45 8.86 -20.01
C GLU A 173 -5.64 9.32 -18.57
N SER A 174 -5.97 8.38 -17.67
CA SER A 174 -6.20 8.66 -16.27
C SER A 174 -4.93 9.14 -15.53
N LYS A 175 -3.73 8.87 -16.06
CA LYS A 175 -2.46 9.33 -15.47
C LYS A 175 -2.32 10.85 -15.41
N LYS A 176 -2.99 11.59 -16.29
CA LYS A 176 -2.95 13.07 -16.31
C LYS A 176 -3.56 13.66 -15.04
N ASN A 177 -4.67 13.09 -14.58
CA ASN A 177 -5.43 13.62 -13.45
C ASN A 177 -4.75 13.36 -12.09
N VAL A 178 -3.84 12.38 -12.06
CA VAL A 178 -3.04 12.04 -10.87
C VAL A 178 -1.57 12.45 -11.04
N HIS A 179 -1.21 13.20 -12.08
CA HIS A 179 0.19 13.46 -12.45
C HIS A 179 0.99 14.08 -11.31
N ALA A 180 0.45 15.11 -10.66
CA ALA A 180 1.10 15.76 -9.52
C ALA A 180 1.36 14.79 -8.35
N PHE A 181 0.47 13.82 -8.12
CA PHE A 181 0.67 12.79 -7.10
C PHE A 181 1.76 11.79 -7.49
N LEU A 182 1.90 11.50 -8.79
CA LEU A 182 2.97 10.66 -9.33
C LEU A 182 4.34 11.34 -9.27
N GLU A 183 4.41 12.67 -9.47
CA GLU A 183 5.64 13.44 -9.22
C GLU A 183 6.05 13.35 -7.75
N LEU A 184 5.11 13.53 -6.82
CA LEU A 184 5.36 13.38 -5.39
C LEU A 184 5.83 11.96 -5.04
N ALA A 185 5.24 10.94 -5.66
CA ALA A 185 5.66 9.55 -5.48
C ALA A 185 7.08 9.31 -6.00
N THR A 186 7.42 9.89 -7.15
CA THR A 186 8.78 9.82 -7.70
C THR A 186 9.79 10.42 -6.73
N ARG A 187 9.48 11.57 -6.12
CA ARG A 187 10.31 12.20 -5.08
C ARG A 187 10.42 11.36 -3.82
N GLY A 188 9.31 10.79 -3.35
CA GLY A 188 9.28 9.92 -2.17
C GLY A 188 10.14 8.67 -2.35
N VAL A 189 10.06 8.04 -3.53
CA VAL A 189 10.91 6.89 -3.89
C VAL A 189 12.38 7.29 -3.96
N GLU A 190 12.72 8.40 -4.64
CA GLU A 190 14.10 8.89 -4.70
C GLU A 190 14.66 9.19 -3.30
N ALA A 191 13.89 9.87 -2.44
CA ALA A 191 14.32 10.16 -1.07
C ALA A 191 14.69 8.89 -0.29
N GLN A 192 13.92 7.81 -0.48
CA GLN A 192 14.25 6.51 0.11
C GLN A 192 15.51 5.87 -0.50
N LEU A 193 15.72 6.01 -1.82
CA LEU A 193 16.96 5.53 -2.45
C LEU A 193 18.20 6.34 -2.01
N LYS A 194 18.04 7.65 -1.71
CA LYS A 194 19.09 8.49 -1.11
C LYS A 194 19.44 8.02 0.31
N ASN A 195 18.46 7.58 1.09
CA ASN A 195 18.64 7.15 2.48
C ASN A 195 19.75 6.08 2.62
N VAL A 196 20.80 6.40 3.36
CA VAL A 196 21.96 5.51 3.60
C VAL A 196 21.63 4.34 4.52
N GLU A 197 20.58 4.44 5.32
CA GLU A 197 20.13 3.37 6.21
C GLU A 197 19.29 2.31 5.47
N LEU A 198 18.87 2.60 4.23
CA LEU A 198 18.18 1.64 3.38
C LEU A 198 19.19 0.59 2.87
N VAL A 199 19.16 -0.58 3.50
CA VAL A 199 20.09 -1.69 3.23
C VAL A 199 19.38 -2.97 2.81
N ASP A 200 18.05 -3.02 2.95
CA ASP A 200 17.27 -4.18 2.52
C ASP A 200 17.20 -4.25 0.98
N LYS A 201 17.77 -5.33 0.44
CA LYS A 201 17.87 -5.58 -1.00
C LYS A 201 16.49 -5.55 -1.68
N ASP A 202 15.52 -6.25 -1.12
CA ASP A 202 14.21 -6.42 -1.75
C ASP A 202 13.44 -5.09 -1.77
N THR A 203 13.60 -4.27 -0.73
CA THR A 203 13.06 -2.90 -0.68
C THR A 203 13.68 -2.02 -1.75
N ILE A 204 15.01 -2.04 -1.89
CA ILE A 204 15.72 -1.26 -2.93
C ILE A 204 15.25 -1.67 -4.33
N VAL A 205 15.23 -2.97 -4.63
CA VAL A 205 14.79 -3.48 -5.93
C VAL A 205 13.34 -3.07 -6.22
N THR A 206 12.45 -3.18 -5.24
CA THR A 206 11.03 -2.81 -5.41
C THR A 206 10.86 -1.31 -5.68
N LEU A 207 11.62 -0.45 -4.99
CA LEU A 207 11.62 1.00 -5.24
C LEU A 207 12.14 1.33 -6.64
N LEU A 208 13.19 0.65 -7.12
CA LEU A 208 13.69 0.82 -8.49
C LEU A 208 12.68 0.35 -9.53
N LEU A 209 11.99 -0.77 -9.31
CA LEU A 209 10.90 -1.22 -10.18
C LEU A 209 9.73 -0.23 -10.22
N CYS A 210 9.44 0.46 -9.11
CA CYS A 210 8.48 1.57 -9.10
C CYS A 210 8.92 2.71 -10.01
N LEU A 211 10.19 3.14 -9.93
CA LEU A 211 10.72 4.17 -10.84
C LEU A 211 10.64 3.74 -12.30
N CYS A 212 11.07 2.51 -12.62
CA CYS A 212 10.91 1.95 -13.96
C CYS A 212 9.46 2.07 -14.45
N ARG A 213 8.50 1.70 -13.60
CA ARG A 213 7.09 1.73 -13.99
C ARG A 213 6.49 3.13 -14.07
N LEU A 214 6.94 4.05 -13.22
CA LEU A 214 6.56 5.47 -13.25
C LEU A 214 6.99 6.11 -14.57
N LEU A 215 8.23 5.85 -14.99
CA LEU A 215 8.85 6.41 -16.19
C LEU A 215 8.40 5.72 -17.48
N TYR A 216 8.18 4.40 -17.43
CA TYR A 216 7.84 3.62 -18.60
C TYR A 216 6.54 4.11 -19.28
N LYS A 217 6.67 4.54 -20.54
CA LYS A 217 5.60 5.09 -21.39
C LYS A 217 4.86 6.30 -20.77
N ASN A 218 5.52 7.04 -19.88
CA ASN A 218 5.00 8.25 -19.25
C ASN A 218 5.85 9.47 -19.61
N HIS A 219 5.78 9.87 -20.89
CA HIS A 219 6.65 10.91 -21.45
C HIS A 219 6.65 12.22 -20.64
N ASP A 220 5.50 12.64 -20.13
CA ASP A 220 5.40 13.85 -19.32
C ASP A 220 6.25 13.74 -18.04
N LEU A 221 6.15 12.60 -17.34
CA LEU A 221 6.91 12.36 -16.12
C LEU A 221 8.40 12.12 -16.42
N THR A 222 8.72 11.42 -17.51
CA THR A 222 10.11 11.24 -17.96
C THR A 222 10.75 12.59 -18.28
N SER A 223 10.07 13.43 -19.07
CA SER A 223 10.54 14.78 -19.39
C SER A 223 10.67 15.66 -18.15
N TRP A 224 9.76 15.53 -17.17
CA TRP A 224 9.89 16.22 -15.89
C TRP A 224 11.10 15.73 -15.10
N VAL A 225 11.34 14.40 -15.04
CA VAL A 225 12.52 13.84 -14.40
C VAL A 225 13.80 14.34 -15.06
N GLU A 226 13.87 14.33 -16.38
CA GLU A 226 15.06 14.80 -17.12
C GLU A 226 15.32 16.30 -16.95
N LYS A 227 14.27 17.13 -16.90
CA LYS A 227 14.39 18.60 -16.83
C LYS A 227 14.53 19.14 -15.42
N SER A 228 13.85 18.52 -14.47
CA SER A 228 13.65 19.04 -13.11
C SER A 228 14.23 18.15 -12.02
N PHE A 229 14.80 17.00 -12.39
CA PHE A 229 15.24 15.97 -11.46
C PHE A 229 16.64 15.43 -11.79
N LEU A 230 17.56 16.37 -12.07
CA LEU A 230 19.01 16.12 -12.26
C LEU A 230 19.63 15.29 -11.11
N GLU A 231 19.09 15.39 -9.91
CA GLU A 231 19.57 14.65 -8.73
C GLU A 231 19.29 13.14 -8.79
N LEU A 232 18.34 12.66 -9.60
CA LEU A 232 18.07 11.22 -9.67
C LEU A 232 19.26 10.46 -10.26
N GLY A 233 19.89 11.02 -11.30
CA GLY A 233 21.10 10.44 -11.88
C GLY A 233 22.23 10.32 -10.84
N GLN A 234 22.44 11.36 -10.03
CA GLN A 234 23.41 11.35 -8.93
C GLN A 234 23.04 10.35 -7.83
N THR A 235 21.75 10.26 -7.49
CA THR A 235 21.21 9.28 -6.53
C THR A 235 21.48 7.86 -6.99
N LEU A 236 21.20 7.55 -8.26
CA LEU A 236 21.42 6.21 -8.83
C LEU A 236 22.91 5.87 -8.90
N LYS A 237 23.78 6.83 -9.25
CA LYS A 237 25.24 6.67 -9.21
C LYS A 237 25.74 6.37 -7.78
N ALA A 238 25.28 7.14 -6.79
CA ALA A 238 25.63 6.95 -5.39
C ALA A 238 25.10 5.62 -4.84
N LEU A 239 23.87 5.26 -5.17
CA LEU A 239 23.26 3.99 -4.81
C LEU A 239 24.05 2.82 -5.42
N LYS A 240 24.44 2.91 -6.69
CA LYS A 240 25.26 1.89 -7.37
C LYS A 240 26.60 1.67 -6.65
N ALA A 241 27.26 2.75 -6.23
CA ALA A 241 28.49 2.65 -5.46
C ALA A 241 28.26 1.99 -4.08
N ARG A 242 27.21 2.41 -3.36
CA ARG A 242 26.87 1.89 -2.02
C ARG A 242 26.46 0.42 -2.05
N THR A 243 25.82 -0.02 -3.13
CA THR A 243 25.26 -1.38 -3.28
C THR A 243 26.16 -2.30 -4.11
N ALA A 244 27.40 -1.89 -4.43
CA ALA A 244 28.31 -2.63 -5.31
C ALA A 244 28.65 -4.05 -4.80
N SER A 245 28.64 -4.27 -3.48
CA SER A 245 28.87 -5.57 -2.86
C SER A 245 27.59 -6.38 -2.61
N MET A 246 26.41 -5.83 -2.95
CA MET A 246 25.13 -6.53 -2.84
C MET A 246 24.95 -7.49 -4.04
N SER A 247 23.74 -8.04 -4.19
CA SER A 247 23.40 -8.89 -5.33
C SER A 247 23.44 -8.13 -6.65
N ALA A 248 23.86 -8.81 -7.72
CA ALA A 248 23.83 -8.30 -9.10
C ALA A 248 22.44 -7.75 -9.52
N GLU A 249 21.37 -8.29 -8.96
CA GLU A 249 19.99 -7.84 -9.20
C GLU A 249 19.77 -6.35 -8.91
N VAL A 250 20.39 -5.81 -7.85
CA VAL A 250 20.32 -4.37 -7.53
C VAL A 250 21.02 -3.57 -8.62
N GLY A 251 22.20 -4.02 -9.06
CA GLY A 251 22.94 -3.39 -10.15
C GLY A 251 22.18 -3.37 -11.47
N HIS A 252 21.48 -4.47 -11.81
CA HIS A 252 20.61 -4.54 -12.98
C HIS A 252 19.42 -3.59 -12.87
N ALA A 253 18.71 -3.57 -11.73
CA ALA A 253 17.58 -2.67 -11.53
C ALA A 253 17.97 -1.19 -11.60
N ILE A 254 19.16 -0.82 -11.12
CA ILE A 254 19.70 0.55 -11.27
C ILE A 254 19.96 0.86 -12.75
N ALA A 255 20.60 -0.07 -13.47
CA ALA A 255 20.90 0.11 -14.89
C ALA A 255 19.63 0.28 -15.72
N ASP A 256 18.58 -0.48 -15.41
CA ASP A 256 17.27 -0.37 -16.06
C ASP A 256 16.68 1.03 -15.89
N VAL A 257 16.65 1.58 -14.67
CA VAL A 257 16.15 2.95 -14.42
C VAL A 257 17.00 3.97 -15.18
N MET A 258 18.33 3.87 -15.11
CA MET A 258 19.23 4.80 -15.80
C MET A 258 19.04 4.78 -17.32
N SER A 259 18.70 3.62 -17.90
CA SER A 259 18.47 3.49 -19.34
C SER A 259 17.17 4.16 -19.83
N MET A 260 16.24 4.48 -18.92
CA MET A 260 14.95 5.10 -19.26
C MET A 260 14.99 6.63 -19.33
N THR A 261 16.12 7.24 -18.98
CA THR A 261 16.28 8.68 -18.84
C THR A 261 17.56 9.14 -19.51
N GLU A 262 17.50 10.22 -20.27
CA GLU A 262 18.69 10.87 -20.84
C GLU A 262 19.36 11.75 -19.76
N PHE A 263 20.08 11.14 -18.83
CA PHE A 263 20.96 11.91 -17.94
C PHE A 263 22.18 12.36 -18.74
N SER A 264 22.34 13.65 -19.00
CA SER A 264 23.57 14.17 -19.61
C SER A 264 24.76 13.76 -18.74
N GLU A 265 25.77 13.10 -19.33
CA GLU A 265 26.91 12.55 -18.58
C GLU A 265 27.78 13.62 -17.88
N ASP A 266 27.53 14.92 -18.15
CA ASP A 266 28.33 16.06 -17.69
C ASP A 266 27.67 16.95 -16.60
N SER A 267 26.71 16.43 -15.83
CA SER A 267 26.13 17.13 -14.65
C SER A 267 26.51 16.53 -13.31
#